data_AF-A0A090LHH2-F1
#
_entry.id   AF-A0A090LHH2-F1
#
_cell.length_a   1.000
_cell.length_b   1.000
_cell.length_c   1.000
_cell.angle_alpha   90.00
_cell.angle_beta   90.00
_cell.angle_gamma   90.00
#
_symmetry.space_group_name_H-M   'P 1'
#
loop_
_entity.id
_entity.type
_entity.pdbx_description
1 polymer ?
#
loop_
_entity_poly.entity_id
_entity_poly.type
_entity_poly.pdbx_seq_one_letter_code
_entity_poly.pdbx_strand_id
1 'polypeptide(L)'
;MKFLVAFLFIFITLPLEVKSATCTQMANNGYCMNSMYRETMCKSCAAACNTVGGSAACTLPVKSTACADVATNCDSIKYLCTNPTYANLMATKCMSTCNTCDGKPATTAPSQNATTTTISSGNTTTTSTTTTTTTTTLP
;
A
#
# COMPACT_ATOMS: atom_id res chain seq x y z
N MET A 1 -32.17 -5.42 52.55
CA MET A 1 -31.78 -3.99 52.38
C MET A 1 -30.25 -3.74 52.49
N LYS A 2 -29.37 -4.75 52.43
CA LYS A 2 -27.90 -4.55 52.54
C LYS A 2 -27.11 -4.94 51.27
N PHE A 3 -27.74 -5.65 50.33
CA PHE A 3 -27.15 -6.08 49.05
C PHE A 3 -27.30 -5.05 47.91
N LEU A 4 -28.17 -4.04 48.06
CA LEU A 4 -28.39 -2.98 47.08
C LEU A 4 -27.25 -1.95 47.02
N VAL A 5 -26.43 -1.87 48.07
CA VAL A 5 -25.31 -0.92 48.12
C VAL A 5 -24.10 -1.44 47.34
N ALA A 6 -23.94 -2.76 47.20
CA ALA A 6 -22.79 -3.36 46.51
C ALA A 6 -22.81 -3.17 44.98
N PHE A 7 -24.00 -3.14 44.37
CA PHE A 7 -24.13 -2.95 42.91
C PHE A 7 -23.86 -1.51 42.44
N LEU A 8 -23.93 -0.53 43.35
CA LEU A 8 -23.63 0.88 43.07
C LEU A 8 -22.12 1.20 43.07
N PHE A 9 -21.30 0.36 43.73
CA PHE A 9 -19.84 0.54 43.78
C PHE A 9 -19.08 -0.16 42.64
N ILE A 10 -19.68 -1.16 41.96
CA ILE A 10 -19.02 -1.92 40.89
C ILE A 10 -18.83 -1.09 39.60
N PHE A 11 -19.66 -0.08 39.36
CA PHE A 11 -19.56 0.76 38.16
C PHE A 11 -18.56 1.93 38.26
N ILE A 12 -18.02 2.21 39.45
CA ILE A 12 -17.21 3.43 39.69
C ILE A 12 -15.70 3.16 39.61
N THR A 13 -15.24 1.91 39.61
CA THR A 13 -13.81 1.55 39.67
C THR A 13 -13.22 0.96 38.39
N LEU A 14 -13.96 0.96 37.28
CA LEU A 14 -13.40 0.58 35.97
C LEU A 14 -12.96 1.86 35.26
N PRO A 15 -11.66 2.22 35.28
CA PRO A 15 -11.18 3.28 34.42
C PRO A 15 -11.42 2.83 32.97
N LEU A 16 -12.38 3.46 32.30
CA LEU A 16 -12.51 3.39 30.85
C LEU A 16 -11.31 4.12 30.26
N GLU A 17 -10.14 3.48 30.24
CA GLU A 17 -9.01 3.93 29.45
C GLU A 17 -9.31 3.67 27.98
N VAL A 18 -10.04 4.58 27.35
CA VAL A 18 -10.08 4.66 25.90
C VAL A 18 -8.69 5.15 25.44
N LYS A 19 -7.74 4.22 25.28
CA LYS A 19 -6.46 4.52 24.64
C LYS A 19 -6.76 5.01 23.23
N SER A 20 -6.78 6.33 23.03
CA SER A 20 -6.89 6.92 21.72
C SER A 20 -5.67 6.47 20.92
N ALA A 21 -5.89 5.72 19.84
CA ALA A 21 -4.80 5.29 18.99
C ALA A 21 -4.13 6.52 18.35
N THR A 22 -2.81 6.62 18.45
CA THR A 22 -2.05 7.65 17.73
C THR A 22 -1.98 7.30 16.24
N CYS A 23 -1.72 8.30 15.38
CA CYS A 23 -1.53 8.05 13.95
C CYS A 23 -0.51 6.95 13.66
N THR A 24 0.59 6.89 14.42
CA THR A 24 1.60 5.83 14.30
C THR A 24 1.04 4.46 14.66
N GLN A 25 0.26 4.35 15.74
CA GLN A 25 -0.38 3.10 16.12
C GLN A 25 -1.39 2.63 15.06
N MET A 26 -2.23 3.55 14.57
CA MET A 26 -3.20 3.25 13.51
C MET A 26 -2.48 2.82 12.22
N ALA A 27 -1.40 3.50 11.83
CA ALA A 27 -0.62 3.16 10.65
C ALA A 27 -0.01 1.75 10.76
N ASN A 28 0.61 1.43 11.89
CA ASN A 28 1.18 0.11 12.17
C ASN A 28 0.12 -1.00 12.24
N ASN A 29 -1.11 -0.66 12.64
CA ASN A 29 -2.25 -1.58 12.66
C ASN A 29 -2.91 -1.74 11.27
N GLY A 30 -2.33 -1.20 10.21
CA GLY A 30 -2.80 -1.40 8.82
C GLY A 30 -3.92 -0.46 8.38
N TYR A 31 -4.26 0.57 9.14
CA TYR A 31 -5.35 1.49 8.80
C TYR A 31 -5.08 2.28 7.50
N CYS A 32 -3.81 2.47 7.15
CA CYS A 32 -3.41 3.11 5.89
C CYS A 32 -3.75 2.28 4.64
N MET A 33 -3.97 0.97 4.80
CA MET A 33 -4.35 0.06 3.72
C MET A 33 -5.82 -0.33 3.72
N ASN A 34 -6.53 0.00 4.80
CA ASN A 34 -7.93 -0.32 4.93
C ASN A 34 -8.78 0.66 4.09
N SER A 35 -9.60 0.14 3.18
CA SER A 35 -10.44 0.96 2.28
C SER A 35 -11.36 1.94 3.03
N MET A 36 -11.86 1.57 4.21
CA MET A 36 -12.74 2.42 5.01
C MET A 36 -11.99 3.56 5.70
N TYR A 37 -10.77 3.30 6.18
CA TYR A 37 -10.01 4.27 6.96
C TYR A 37 -8.98 5.06 6.15
N ARG A 38 -8.62 4.58 4.96
CA ARG A 38 -7.47 5.11 4.21
C ARG A 38 -7.61 6.59 3.89
N GLU A 39 -8.78 7.05 3.46
CA GLU A 39 -8.98 8.47 3.16
C GLU A 39 -8.73 9.34 4.41
N THR A 40 -9.36 8.97 5.52
CA THR A 40 -9.18 9.65 6.82
C THR A 40 -7.73 9.60 7.28
N MET A 41 -7.07 8.45 7.14
CA MET A 41 -5.66 8.26 7.48
C MET A 41 -4.74 9.10 6.60
N CYS A 42 -5.00 9.20 5.31
CA CYS A 42 -4.20 10.02 4.41
C CYS A 42 -4.49 11.51 4.54
N LYS A 43 -5.67 11.89 5.03
CA LYS A 43 -6.00 13.28 5.34
C LYS A 43 -5.39 13.75 6.65
N SER A 44 -5.38 12.90 7.68
CA SER A 44 -5.07 13.31 9.06
C SER A 44 -3.74 12.74 9.59
N CYS A 45 -3.25 11.66 8.99
CA CYS A 45 -2.11 10.86 9.45
C CYS A 45 -1.13 10.53 8.32
N ALA A 46 -1.08 11.36 7.26
CA ALA A 46 -0.27 11.09 6.06
C ALA A 46 1.19 10.76 6.38
N ALA A 47 1.81 11.51 7.30
CA ALA A 47 3.20 11.28 7.72
C ALA A 47 3.41 9.87 8.27
N ALA A 48 2.53 9.40 9.16
CA ALA A 48 2.63 8.06 9.74
C ALA A 48 2.47 6.97 8.67
N CYS A 49 1.51 7.12 7.76
CA CYS A 49 1.31 6.20 6.64
C CYS A 49 2.50 6.19 5.66
N ASN A 50 3.09 7.37 5.40
CA ASN A 50 4.27 7.49 4.54
C ASN A 50 5.52 6.88 5.19
N THR A 51 5.64 6.89 6.53
CA THR A 51 6.70 6.19 7.25
C THR A 51 6.60 4.67 7.11
N VAL A 52 5.38 4.11 7.08
CA VAL A 52 5.18 2.68 6.78
C VAL A 52 5.60 2.38 5.33
N GLY A 53 5.27 3.28 4.40
CA GLY A 53 5.72 3.22 3.02
C GLY A 53 5.03 2.14 2.17
N GLY A 54 5.58 1.89 0.98
CA GLY A 54 5.02 0.93 0.02
C GLY A 54 3.55 1.22 -0.31
N SER A 55 2.70 0.21 -0.14
CA SER A 55 1.26 0.33 -0.37
C SER A 55 0.56 1.18 0.69
N ALA A 56 1.07 1.20 1.93
CA ALA A 56 0.52 2.01 3.01
C ALA A 56 0.77 3.51 2.83
N ALA A 57 1.67 3.90 1.93
CA ALA A 57 1.93 5.31 1.66
C ALA A 57 0.67 6.04 1.15
N CYS A 58 0.56 7.29 1.53
CA CYS A 58 -0.48 8.20 1.04
C CYS A 58 -0.05 8.91 -0.25
N THR A 59 1.22 8.81 -0.62
CA THR A 59 1.70 9.15 -1.96
C THR A 59 1.14 8.17 -2.98
N LEU A 60 0.54 8.71 -4.03
CA LEU A 60 -0.15 7.93 -5.05
C LEU A 60 0.54 8.08 -6.40
N PRO A 61 0.35 7.11 -7.31
CA PRO A 61 0.86 7.23 -8.66
C PRO A 61 0.33 8.42 -9.44
N VAL A 62 1.22 9.00 -10.25
CA VAL A 62 0.88 10.00 -11.26
C VAL A 62 0.39 9.27 -12.51
N LYS A 63 -0.80 9.61 -12.99
CA LYS A 63 -1.40 8.99 -14.18
C LYS A 63 -0.53 9.22 -15.42
N SER A 64 -0.39 8.20 -16.26
CA SER A 64 0.29 8.28 -17.56
C SER A 64 -0.70 8.45 -18.72
N THR A 65 -0.31 9.22 -19.73
CA THR A 65 -1.07 9.39 -20.98
C THR A 65 -0.63 8.43 -22.09
N ALA A 66 0.39 7.60 -21.85
CA ALA A 66 0.92 6.66 -22.85
C ALA A 66 0.01 5.46 -23.11
N CYS A 67 -0.97 5.22 -22.25
CA CYS A 67 -1.93 4.13 -22.34
C CYS A 67 -3.25 4.53 -21.65
N ALA A 68 -4.22 3.62 -21.64
CA ALA A 68 -5.53 3.84 -21.01
C ALA A 68 -5.82 2.80 -19.93
N ASP A 69 -6.70 3.16 -19.00
CA ASP A 69 -7.28 2.21 -18.05
C ASP A 69 -8.37 1.38 -18.73
N VAL A 70 -8.48 0.11 -18.35
CA VAL A 70 -9.52 -0.81 -18.83
C VAL A 70 -10.68 -0.87 -17.84
N ALA A 71 -10.39 -0.82 -16.54
CA ALA A 71 -11.40 -0.78 -15.49
C ALA A 71 -11.89 0.66 -15.24
N THR A 72 -13.16 0.80 -14.84
CA THR A 72 -13.81 2.10 -14.65
C THR A 72 -13.60 2.69 -13.25
N ASN A 73 -13.17 1.89 -12.28
CA ASN A 73 -13.02 2.29 -10.89
C ASN A 73 -11.55 2.56 -10.49
N CYS A 74 -10.62 2.66 -11.45
CA CYS A 74 -9.19 2.78 -11.19
C CYS A 74 -8.83 3.94 -10.25
N ASP A 75 -9.48 5.09 -10.38
CA ASP A 75 -9.23 6.24 -9.49
C ASP A 75 -9.56 5.95 -8.02
N SER A 76 -10.59 5.15 -7.75
CA SER A 76 -10.98 4.75 -6.40
C SER A 76 -10.04 3.72 -5.79
N ILE A 77 -9.34 2.94 -6.62
CA ILE A 77 -8.46 1.84 -6.18
C ILE A 77 -6.97 2.08 -6.47
N LYS A 78 -6.57 3.29 -6.87
CA LYS A 78 -5.18 3.64 -7.22
C LYS A 78 -4.15 3.38 -6.12
N TYR A 79 -4.59 3.24 -4.88
CA TYR A 79 -3.71 2.86 -3.77
C TYR A 79 -3.28 1.39 -3.78
N LEU A 80 -3.94 0.56 -4.60
CA LEU A 80 -3.58 -0.84 -4.81
C LEU A 80 -2.47 -1.02 -5.84
N CYS A 81 -2.05 0.03 -6.55
CA CYS A 81 -1.04 -0.07 -7.61
C CYS A 81 0.26 -0.72 -7.13
N THR A 82 0.68 -0.44 -5.89
CA THR A 82 1.89 -1.00 -5.26
C THR A 82 1.57 -2.11 -4.26
N ASN A 83 0.31 -2.54 -4.14
CA ASN A 83 -0.06 -3.65 -3.26
C ASN A 83 0.40 -4.97 -3.90
N PRO A 84 1.26 -5.78 -3.25
CA PRO A 84 1.85 -6.96 -3.87
C PRO A 84 0.80 -8.00 -4.32
N THR A 85 -0.36 -8.02 -3.68
CA THR A 85 -1.47 -8.92 -4.06
C THR A 85 -2.16 -8.45 -5.34
N TYR A 86 -2.27 -7.14 -5.55
CA TYR A 86 -3.05 -6.56 -6.64
C TYR A 86 -2.21 -5.92 -7.75
N ALA A 87 -0.90 -5.73 -7.56
CA ALA A 87 -0.07 -4.93 -8.45
C ALA A 87 -0.07 -5.46 -9.90
N ASN A 88 -0.10 -6.79 -10.10
CA ASN A 88 -0.25 -7.39 -11.44
C ASN A 88 -1.62 -7.10 -12.08
N LEU A 89 -2.69 -7.19 -11.30
CA LEU A 89 -4.04 -6.86 -11.79
C LEU A 89 -4.13 -5.37 -12.13
N MET A 90 -3.60 -4.52 -11.25
CA MET A 90 -3.54 -3.09 -11.46
C MET A 90 -2.73 -2.73 -12.70
N ALA A 91 -1.62 -3.42 -12.95
CA ALA A 91 -0.80 -3.22 -14.15
C ALA A 91 -1.44 -3.68 -15.46
N THR A 92 -2.57 -4.38 -15.41
CA THR A 92 -3.31 -4.82 -16.61
C THR A 92 -4.65 -4.13 -16.77
N LYS A 93 -5.27 -3.68 -15.67
CA LYS A 93 -6.60 -3.05 -15.68
C LYS A 93 -6.58 -1.54 -15.45
N CYS A 94 -5.54 -1.04 -14.79
CA CYS A 94 -5.40 0.36 -14.39
C CYS A 94 -4.03 0.92 -14.79
N MET A 95 -3.55 0.57 -15.99
CA MET A 95 -2.21 0.87 -16.48
C MET A 95 -1.89 2.36 -16.48
N SER A 96 -2.83 3.18 -16.94
CA SER A 96 -2.67 4.64 -16.98
C SER A 96 -2.63 5.18 -15.57
N THR A 97 -3.59 4.79 -14.73
CA THR A 97 -3.68 5.22 -13.33
C THR A 97 -2.45 4.84 -12.50
N CYS A 98 -1.89 3.64 -12.71
CA CYS A 98 -0.72 3.16 -11.97
C CYS A 98 0.64 3.54 -12.59
N ASN A 99 0.63 4.18 -13.76
CA ASN A 99 1.84 4.44 -14.55
C ASN A 99 2.63 3.17 -14.90
N THR A 100 1.93 2.14 -15.34
CA THR A 100 2.49 0.82 -15.68
C THR A 100 2.19 0.48 -17.14
N CYS A 101 2.32 1.46 -18.03
CA CYS A 101 2.04 1.29 -19.46
C CYS A 101 3.04 0.34 -20.16
N ASP A 102 4.15 0.00 -19.49
CA ASP A 102 5.11 -1.04 -19.88
C ASP A 102 4.64 -2.47 -19.52
N GLY A 103 3.47 -2.60 -18.90
CA GLY A 103 2.89 -3.86 -18.46
C GLY A 103 3.57 -4.45 -17.22
N LYS A 104 4.41 -3.69 -16.51
CA LYS A 104 5.09 -4.15 -15.30
C LYS A 104 4.40 -3.62 -14.04
N PRO A 105 4.22 -4.44 -13.00
CA PRO A 105 3.67 -3.97 -11.72
C PRO A 105 4.46 -2.80 -11.13
N ALA A 106 3.76 -1.83 -10.55
CA ALA A 106 4.41 -0.74 -9.85
C ALA A 106 5.09 -1.28 -8.57
N THR A 107 6.40 -1.11 -8.47
CA THR A 107 7.22 -1.61 -7.34
C THR A 107 7.45 -0.55 -6.26
N THR A 108 7.21 0.73 -6.57
CA THR A 108 7.35 1.85 -5.63
C THR A 108 6.21 2.86 -5.81
N ALA A 109 5.85 3.55 -4.72
CA ALA A 109 4.94 4.68 -4.81
C ALA A 109 5.63 5.80 -5.61
N PRO A 110 4.99 6.42 -6.61
CA PRO A 110 5.67 7.38 -7.46
C PRO A 110 6.14 8.63 -6.71
N SER A 111 7.38 9.01 -7.02
CA SER A 111 7.92 10.32 -6.70
C SER A 111 7.25 11.35 -7.61
N GLN A 112 6.65 12.38 -7.02
CA GLN A 112 5.99 13.50 -7.70
C GLN A 112 6.96 14.41 -8.48
N ASN A 113 8.15 13.94 -8.84
CA ASN A 113 9.10 14.71 -9.63
C ASN A 113 10.01 13.80 -10.46
N ALA A 114 9.47 13.26 -11.55
CA ALA A 114 10.29 12.71 -12.63
C ALA A 114 10.10 13.63 -13.84
N THR A 115 10.95 14.66 -13.93
CA THR A 115 11.21 15.39 -15.16
C THR A 115 11.50 14.37 -16.26
N THR A 116 10.79 14.51 -17.38
CA THR A 116 10.98 13.75 -18.61
C THR A 116 12.44 13.69 -19.01
N THR A 117 13.11 12.58 -18.71
CA THR A 117 14.29 12.15 -19.46
C THR A 117 13.81 11.12 -20.46
N THR A 118 13.63 11.56 -21.71
CA THR A 118 13.65 10.69 -22.89
C THR A 118 14.81 9.71 -22.76
N ILE A 119 14.51 8.43 -22.52
CA ILE A 119 15.45 7.35 -22.81
C ILE A 119 14.90 6.62 -24.02
N SER A 120 15.50 6.97 -25.14
CA SER A 120 15.41 6.28 -26.41
C SER A 120 15.85 4.83 -26.26
N SER A 121 15.24 3.99 -27.08
CA SER A 121 15.61 2.61 -27.36
C SER A 121 17.13 2.42 -27.42
N GLY A 122 17.65 1.54 -26.57
CA GLY A 122 19.05 1.13 -26.54
C GLY A 122 19.12 -0.37 -26.28
N ASN A 123 19.35 -1.13 -27.35
CA ASN A 123 19.69 -2.55 -27.31
C ASN A 123 20.86 -2.78 -26.35
N THR A 124 20.69 -3.61 -25.32
CA THR A 124 21.81 -4.17 -24.54
C THR A 124 21.47 -5.60 -24.15
N THR A 125 22.00 -6.52 -24.96
CA THR A 125 22.24 -7.92 -24.64
C THR A 125 23.00 -8.06 -23.32
N THR A 126 22.46 -8.78 -22.33
CA THR A 126 23.26 -9.51 -21.32
C THR A 126 22.43 -10.66 -20.74
N THR A 127 22.71 -11.85 -21.28
CA THR A 127 23.04 -13.09 -20.56
C THR A 127 22.10 -13.56 -19.45
N SER A 128 21.24 -14.52 -19.83
CA SER A 128 20.57 -15.47 -18.95
C SER A 128 21.58 -16.22 -18.07
N THR A 129 21.49 -16.05 -16.75
CA THR A 129 22.16 -16.92 -15.77
C THR A 129 21.27 -18.13 -15.51
N THR A 130 21.67 -19.27 -16.09
CA THR A 130 21.12 -20.59 -15.82
C THR A 130 21.47 -21.03 -14.40
N THR A 131 20.45 -21.29 -13.58
CA THR A 131 20.59 -21.95 -12.28
C THR A 131 20.78 -23.45 -12.50
N THR A 132 22.02 -23.93 -12.34
CA THR A 132 22.38 -25.35 -12.36
C THR A 132 22.09 -25.98 -11.00
N THR A 133 21.18 -26.95 -10.99
CA THR A 133 20.90 -27.85 -9.87
C THR A 133 22.04 -28.84 -9.70
N THR A 134 22.76 -28.78 -8.57
CA THR A 134 23.81 -29.73 -8.21
C THR A 134 23.18 -30.96 -7.56
N THR A 135 23.19 -32.09 -8.27
CA THR A 135 22.86 -33.42 -7.72
C THR A 135 24.14 -34.09 -7.21
N THR A 136 24.22 -34.33 -5.91
CA THR A 136 25.34 -35.04 -5.26
C THR A 136 25.09 -36.54 -5.29
N THR A 137 25.98 -37.30 -5.96
CA THR A 137 26.10 -38.76 -5.86
C THR A 137 27.43 -39.13 -5.20
N LEU A 138 27.37 -39.98 -4.18
CA LEU A 138 28.49 -40.50 -3.37
C LEU A 138 28.93 -41.90 -3.89
N PRO A 139 30.22 -42.26 -3.84
CA PRO A 139 30.71 -43.61 -4.14
C PRO A 139 30.38 -44.65 -3.07
#